data_AF-A0A932BFH6-F1
#
_entry.id   AF-A0A932BFH6-F1
#
_cell.length_a   1.000
_cell.length_b   1.000
_cell.length_c   1.000
_cell.angle_alpha   90.00
_cell.angle_beta   90.00
_cell.angle_gamma   90.00
#
_symmetry.space_group_name_H-M   'P 1'
#
loop_
_entity.id
_entity.type
_entity.pdbx_description
1 polymer ?
#
loop_
_entity_poly.entity_id
_entity_poly.type
_entity_poly.pdbx_seq_one_letter_code
_entity_poly.pdbx_strand_id
1 'polypeptide(L)' 'MSSLVRTAIWGVGSLALYALLFLFSDETIELARRTRDGEKIWFVVPIVIAFLFSLVHGAFTGYFWDAIGLKPADKNRKK' A
#
# COMPACT_ATOMS: atom_id res chain seq x y z
N MET A 1 -16.82 3.71 -13.93
CA MET A 1 -15.64 2.83 -14.03
C MET A 1 -15.95 1.54 -13.30
N SER A 2 -15.90 0.38 -13.99
CA SER A 2 -16.22 -0.93 -13.39
C SER A 2 -15.21 -1.32 -12.30
N SER A 3 -15.59 -2.24 -11.41
CA SER A 3 -14.69 -2.78 -10.37
C SER A 3 -13.39 -3.30 -10.99
N LEU A 4 -13.47 -4.03 -12.10
CA LEU A 4 -12.32 -4.54 -12.86
C LEU A 4 -11.32 -3.46 -13.26
N VAL A 5 -11.78 -2.33 -13.81
CA VAL A 5 -10.88 -1.24 -14.22
C VAL A 5 -10.21 -0.60 -13.01
N ARG A 6 -10.94 -0.44 -11.90
CA ARG A 6 -10.37 0.07 -10.64
C ARG A 6 -9.31 -0.90 -10.11
N THR A 7 -9.61 -2.20 -10.08
CA THR A 7 -8.65 -3.24 -9.67
C THR A 7 -7.39 -3.20 -10.51
N ALA A 8 -7.50 -3.05 -11.83
CA ALA A 8 -6.35 -2.96 -12.72
C ALA A 8 -5.48 -1.73 -12.43
N ILE A 9 -6.09 -0.54 -12.30
CA ILE A 9 -5.36 0.71 -12.03
C ILE A 9 -4.65 0.65 -10.68
N TRP A 10 -5.35 0.27 -9.62
CA TRP A 10 -4.76 0.15 -8.29
C TRP A 10 -3.74 -0.99 -8.20
N GLY A 11 -3.94 -2.07 -8.96
CA GLY A 11 -2.99 -3.17 -9.08
C GLY A 11 -1.69 -2.75 -9.75
N VAL A 12 -1.75 -2.01 -10.87
CA VAL A 12 -0.57 -1.42 -11.51
C VAL A 12 0.11 -0.42 -10.58
N GLY A 13 -0.66 0.40 -9.87
CA GLY A 13 -0.12 1.31 -8.84
C GLY A 13 0.61 0.57 -7.72
N SER A 14 0.02 -0.51 -7.20
CA SER A 14 0.64 -1.35 -6.17
C SER A 14 1.91 -2.03 -6.69
N LEU A 15 1.90 -2.55 -7.92
CA LEU A 15 3.06 -3.16 -8.55
C LEU A 15 4.19 -2.14 -8.75
N ALA A 16 3.85 -0.94 -9.21
CA ALA A 16 4.79 0.16 -9.38
C ALA A 16 5.44 0.56 -8.05
N LEU A 17 4.66 0.64 -6.96
CA LEU A 17 5.21 0.91 -5.64
C LEU A 17 6.18 -0.18 -5.18
N TYR A 18 5.84 -1.46 -5.35
CA TYR A 18 6.76 -2.57 -5.03
C TYR A 18 8.03 -2.51 -5.86
N ALA A 19 7.91 -2.25 -7.16
CA ALA A 19 9.06 -2.09 -8.05
C ALA A 19 9.95 -0.92 -7.61
N LEU A 20 9.34 0.23 -7.26
CA LEU A 20 10.08 1.40 -6.79
C LEU A 20 10.78 1.12 -5.46
N LEU A 21 10.10 0.49 -4.50
CA LEU A 21 10.69 0.10 -3.22
C LEU A 21 11.87 -0.86 -3.41
N PHE A 22 11.77 -1.78 -4.37
CA PHE A 22 12.84 -2.71 -4.71
C PHE A 22 14.02 -2.02 -5.38
N LEU A 23 13.78 -1.10 -6.32
CA LEU A 23 14.84 -0.35 -7.01
C LEU A 23 15.61 0.60 -6.08
N PHE A 24 14.95 1.12 -5.04
CA PHE A 24 15.55 2.00 -4.03
C PHE A 24 15.70 1.30 -2.67
N SER A 25 15.87 -0.02 -2.65
CA SER A 25 15.94 -0.79 -1.41
C SER A 25 17.13 -0.37 -0.55
N ASP A 26 18.28 -0.09 -1.18
CA ASP A 26 19.50 0.28 -0.47
C ASP A 26 19.35 1.65 0.20
N GLU A 27 18.80 2.65 -0.51
CA GLU A 27 18.52 3.98 0.02
C GLU A 27 17.48 3.96 1.14
N THR A 28 16.41 3.17 0.98
CA THR A 28 15.36 3.07 2.01
C THR A 28 15.88 2.41 3.29
N ILE A 29 16.75 1.41 3.16
CA ILE A 29 17.46 0.79 4.30
C ILE A 29 18.42 1.79 4.94
N GLU A 30 19.18 2.56 4.15
CA GLU A 30 20.10 3.57 4.65
C GLU A 30 19.38 4.67 5.44
N LEU A 31 18.26 5.17 4.93
CA LEU A 31 17.41 6.14 5.64
C LEU A 31 16.88 5.59 6.97
N ALA A 32 16.54 4.29 7.00
CA ALA A 32 16.14 3.62 8.24
C ALA A 32 17.31 3.46 9.22
N ARG A 33 18.55 3.26 8.74
CA ARG A 33 19.76 3.22 9.60
C ARG A 33 20.07 4.59 10.19
N ARG A 34 20.04 5.66 9.41
CA ARG A 34 20.29 7.05 9.90
C ARG A 34 19.36 7.46 11.03
N THR A 35 18.14 6.92 11.01
CA THR A 35 17.17 7.08 12.10
C THR A 35 17.69 6.50 13.43
N ARG A 36 18.40 5.36 13.41
CA ARG A 36 19.03 4.76 14.60
C ARG A 36 20.25 5.54 15.07
N ASP A 37 21.00 6.15 14.15
CA ASP A 37 22.29 6.79 14.46
C ASP A 37 22.17 8.24 14.98
N GLY A 38 20.96 8.76 15.15
CA GLY A 38 20.70 9.99 15.90
C GLY A 38 19.92 11.07 15.15
N GLU A 39 19.78 10.96 13.83
CA GLU A 39 18.96 11.88 13.03
C GLU A 39 17.49 11.45 13.05
N LYS A 40 16.87 11.60 14.23
CA LYS A 40 15.54 11.06 14.56
C LYS A 40 14.43 11.48 13.62
N ILE A 41 14.54 12.60 12.90
CA ILE A 41 13.50 13.08 11.98
C ILE A 41 13.30 12.15 10.77
N TRP A 42 14.33 11.40 10.35
CA TRP A 42 14.26 10.54 9.18
C TRP A 42 13.36 9.32 9.33
N PHE A 43 12.94 8.98 10.56
CA PHE A 43 11.98 7.91 10.83
C PHE A 43 10.63 8.12 10.12
N VAL A 44 10.30 9.37 9.79
CA VAL A 44 9.08 9.74 9.08
C VAL A 44 9.05 9.14 7.68
N VAL A 45 10.21 8.99 7.02
CA VAL A 45 10.28 8.48 5.65
C VAL A 45 9.74 7.05 5.52
N PRO A 46 10.25 6.04 6.25
CA PRO A 46 9.68 4.68 6.17
C PRO A 46 8.22 4.62 6.62
N ILE A 47 7.79 5.48 7.54
CA ILE A 47 6.37 5.59 7.94
C ILE A 47 5.50 6.05 6.78
N VAL A 48 5.91 7.13 6.09
CA VAL A 48 5.18 7.65 4.92
C VAL A 48 5.11 6.60 3.82
N ILE A 49 6.21 5.88 3.56
CA ILE A 49 6.23 4.77 2.60
C ILE A 49 5.22 3.68 3.02
N ALA A 50 5.22 3.27 4.30
CA ALA A 50 4.27 2.28 4.79
C ALA A 50 2.81 2.71 4.63
N PHE A 51 2.48 3.97 4.92
CA PHE A 51 1.14 4.51 4.71
C PHE A 51 0.76 4.57 3.23
N LEU A 52 1.68 4.98 2.35
CA LEU A 52 1.43 5.00 0.91
C LEU A 52 1.11 3.59 0.40
N PHE A 53 1.87 2.58 0.83
CA PHE A 53 1.57 1.18 0.53
C PHE A 53 0.22 0.75 1.08
N SER A 54 -0.07 1.06 2.35
CA SER A 54 -1.36 0.72 2.99
C SER A 54 -2.56 1.26 2.20
N LEU A 55 -2.48 2.51 1.72
CA LEU A 55 -3.54 3.13 0.93
C LEU A 55 -3.68 2.50 -0.46
N VAL A 56 -2.58 2.39 -1.21
CA VAL A 56 -2.61 1.91 -2.60
C VAL A 56 -2.90 0.43 -2.67
N HIS A 57 -2.19 -0.38 -1.89
CA HIS A 57 -2.40 -1.82 -1.82
C HIS A 57 -3.75 -2.17 -1.17
N GLY A 58 -4.17 -1.41 -0.16
CA GLY A 58 -5.48 -1.58 0.46
C GLY A 58 -6.63 -1.31 -0.52
N ALA A 59 -6.54 -0.23 -1.30
CA ALA A 59 -7.51 0.07 -2.35
C ALA A 59 -7.55 -1.02 -3.42
N PHE A 60 -6.39 -1.49 -3.89
CA PHE A 60 -6.29 -2.64 -4.80
C PHE A 60 -7.01 -3.86 -4.23
N THR A 61 -6.68 -4.24 -2.99
CA THR A 61 -7.22 -5.44 -2.34
C THR A 61 -8.74 -5.35 -2.18
N GLY A 62 -9.28 -4.19 -1.81
CA GLY A 62 -10.73 -3.98 -1.73
C GLY A 62 -11.42 -4.19 -3.08
N TYR A 63 -10.93 -3.52 -4.14
CA TYR A 63 -11.51 -3.67 -5.47
C TYR A 63 -11.28 -5.06 -6.07
N PHE A 64 -10.18 -5.73 -5.73
CA PHE A 64 -9.91 -7.11 -6.11
C PHE A 64 -10.99 -8.05 -5.55
N TRP A 65 -11.29 -7.95 -4.25
CA TRP A 65 -12.37 -8.74 -3.65
C TRP A 65 -13.73 -8.44 -4.28
N ASP A 66 -14.05 -7.15 -4.48
CA ASP A 66 -15.27 -6.74 -5.16
C ASP A 66 -15.36 -7.30 -6.60
N ALA A 67 -14.25 -7.35 -7.33
CA ALA A 67 -14.18 -7.83 -8.70
C ALA A 67 -14.43 -9.35 -8.82
N ILE A 68 -14.02 -10.13 -7.82
CA ILE A 68 -14.31 -11.57 -7.76
C ILE A 68 -15.63 -11.90 -7.04
N GLY A 69 -16.38 -10.88 -6.60
CA GLY A 69 -17.70 -11.02 -5.98
C GLY A 69 -17.68 -11.26 -4.47
N LEU A 70 -16.53 -11.13 -3.80
CA LEU A 70 -16.43 -11.20 -2.34
C LEU A 70 -16.62 -9.79 -1.75
N LYS A 71 -17.67 -9.63 -0.95
CA LYS A 71 -17.93 -8.38 -0.22
C LYS A 71 -17.81 -8.58 1.28
N PRO A 72 -17.35 -7.56 2.03
CA PRO A 72 -17.40 -7.58 3.49
C PRO A 72 -18.83 -7.84 3.98
N ALA A 73 -18.95 -8.54 5.10
CA ALA A 73 -20.24 -8.79 5.72
C ALA A 73 -20.93 -7.47 6.05
N ASP A 74 -22.19 -7.36 5.61
CA ASP A 74 -22.96 -6.15 5.83
C ASP A 74 -23.27 -5.99 7.32
N LYS A 75 -22.72 -4.93 7.94
CA LYS A 75 -22.76 -4.74 9.40
C LYS A 75 -24.20 -4.51 9.93
N ASN A 76 -25.14 -4.27 9.02
CA ASN A 76 -26.57 -4.05 9.29
C ASN A 76 -27.46 -5.27 9.05
N ARG A 77 -26.92 -6.44 8.68
CA ARG A 77 -27.71 -7.66 8.57
C ARG A 77 -28.12 -8.12 9.98
N LYS A 78 -29.30 -7.70 10.44
CA LYS A 78 -29.93 -8.25 11.64
C LYS A 78 -30.01 -9.77 11.48
N LYS A 79 -29.41 -10.48 12.44
CA LYS A 79 -29.44 -11.93 12.54
C LYS A 79 -30.84 -12.39 12.92
#